data_AF-A0A554ULW6-F1
#
_entry.id   AF-A0A554ULW6-F1
#
_cell.length_a   1.000
_cell.length_b   1.000
_cell.length_c   1.000
_cell.angle_alpha   90.00
_cell.angle_beta   90.00
_cell.angle_gamma   90.00
#
_symmetry.space_group_name_H-M   'P 1'
#
loop_
_entity.id
_entity.type
_entity.pdbx_description
1 polymer ?
#
loop_
_entity_poly.entity_id
_entity_poly.type
_entity_poly.pdbx_seq_one_letter_code
_entity_poly.pdbx_strand_id
1 'polypeptide(L)'
;MARATFALLLSFVFSAVTVLLVQLTYLGVLVILMMIMEMVVMVVFMIMYMMNPAGLMPMTMVHNRKGALAISFGVFAALTAGALLVPWPRSASPVPPRPTKTLGEALMGPDMLVMIVVGMGLFATMVSTVVLATHRGRYDRFGDDLQRRRPIDPLPGVRR
;
A
#
# COMPACT_ATOMS: atom_id res chain seq x y z
N MET A 1 3.42 18.91 2.83
CA MET A 1 3.28 17.47 3.08
C MET A 1 1.84 17.08 3.38
N ALA A 2 1.27 17.42 4.54
CA ALA A 2 -0.11 17.04 4.90
C ALA A 2 -1.18 17.38 3.84
N ARG A 3 -1.12 18.58 3.24
CA ARG A 3 -2.03 18.98 2.13
C ARG A 3 -1.96 18.06 0.92
N ALA A 4 -0.77 17.54 0.57
CA ALA A 4 -0.62 16.60 -0.54
C ALA A 4 -1.22 15.24 -0.19
N THR A 5 -1.01 14.76 1.03
CA THR A 5 -1.62 13.50 1.50
C THR A 5 -3.15 13.57 1.52
N PHE A 6 -3.74 14.68 1.97
CA PHE A 6 -5.20 14.88 1.89
C PHE A 6 -5.70 14.99 0.45
N ALA A 7 -4.96 15.65 -0.45
CA ALA A 7 -5.30 15.68 -1.87
C ALA A 7 -5.22 14.28 -2.51
N LEU A 8 -4.26 13.46 -2.08
CA LEU A 8 -4.08 12.08 -2.54
C LEU A 8 -5.23 11.19 -2.04
N LEU A 9 -5.59 11.28 -0.76
CA LEU A 9 -6.76 10.60 -0.19
C LEU A 9 -8.03 10.96 -0.97
N LEU A 10 -8.23 12.26 -1.24
CA LEU A 10 -9.37 12.73 -2.01
C LEU A 10 -9.37 12.12 -3.43
N SER A 11 -8.22 12.06 -4.10
CA SER A 11 -8.07 11.42 -5.41
C SER A 11 -8.45 9.93 -5.38
N PHE A 12 -8.05 9.19 -4.35
CA PHE A 12 -8.42 7.79 -4.19
C PHE A 12 -9.91 7.59 -3.93
N VAL A 13 -10.52 8.46 -3.11
CA VAL A 13 -11.98 8.43 -2.88
C VAL A 13 -12.72 8.68 -4.19
N PHE A 14 -12.33 9.69 -4.99
CA PHE A 14 -12.94 9.92 -6.31
C PHE A 14 -12.78 8.71 -7.23
N SER A 15 -11.61 8.07 -7.24
CA SER A 15 -11.42 6.84 -8.02
C SER A 15 -12.34 5.71 -7.54
N ALA A 16 -12.52 5.53 -6.23
CA ALA A 16 -13.39 4.50 -5.69
C ALA A 16 -14.88 4.77 -5.96
N VAL A 17 -15.29 6.04 -6.03
CA VAL A 17 -16.64 6.43 -6.44
C VAL A 17 -16.92 5.98 -7.88
N THR A 18 -15.94 6.01 -8.79
CA THR A 18 -16.15 5.46 -10.15
C THR A 18 -16.46 3.96 -10.13
N VAL A 19 -15.87 3.20 -9.20
CA VAL A 19 -16.16 1.76 -9.02
C VAL A 19 -17.59 1.55 -8.52
N LEU A 20 -18.07 2.41 -7.63
CA LEU A 20 -19.46 2.39 -7.16
C LEU A 20 -20.46 2.66 -8.30
N LEU A 21 -20.13 3.58 -9.21
CA LEU A 21 -20.98 3.89 -10.36
C LEU A 21 -21.14 2.71 -11.33
N VAL A 22 -20.16 1.79 -11.38
CA VAL A 22 -20.20 0.56 -12.19
C VAL A 22 -20.93 -0.59 -11.45
N GLN A 23 -21.71 -0.28 -10.42
CA GLN A 23 -22.51 -1.24 -9.62
C GLN A 23 -21.69 -2.29 -8.85
N LEU A 24 -20.38 -2.06 -8.68
CA LEU A 24 -19.51 -2.90 -7.84
C LEU A 24 -19.50 -2.41 -6.39
N THR A 25 -20.69 -2.31 -5.78
CA THR A 25 -20.89 -1.63 -4.49
C THR A 25 -20.00 -2.18 -3.37
N TYR A 26 -19.91 -3.50 -3.24
CA TYR A 26 -19.06 -4.13 -2.21
C TYR A 26 -17.58 -3.77 -2.38
N LEU A 27 -17.06 -3.89 -3.61
CA LEU A 27 -15.66 -3.58 -3.91
C LEU A 27 -15.38 -2.09 -3.72
N GLY A 28 -16.26 -1.22 -4.20
CA GLY A 28 -16.11 0.23 -4.04
C GLY A 28 -16.10 0.65 -2.57
N VAL A 29 -16.99 0.09 -1.73
CA VAL A 29 -16.98 0.35 -0.29
C VAL A 29 -15.69 -0.15 0.37
N LEU A 30 -15.23 -1.36 0.03
CA LEU A 30 -13.97 -1.89 0.54
C LEU A 30 -12.77 -1.02 0.17
N VAL A 31 -12.69 -0.57 -1.09
CA VAL A 31 -11.61 0.30 -1.55
C VAL A 31 -11.63 1.61 -0.76
N ILE A 32 -12.79 2.25 -0.59
CA ILE A 32 -12.91 3.47 0.22
C ILE A 32 -12.45 3.21 1.66
N LEU A 33 -12.95 2.15 2.29
CA LEU A 33 -12.67 1.82 3.67
C LEU A 33 -11.16 1.56 3.88
N MET A 34 -10.56 0.69 3.06
CA MET A 34 -9.16 0.31 3.19
C MET A 34 -8.24 1.50 2.91
N MET A 35 -8.50 2.27 1.84
CA MET A 35 -7.67 3.44 1.50
C MET A 35 -7.72 4.52 2.59
N ILE A 36 -8.90 4.80 3.15
CA ILE A 36 -9.03 5.76 4.25
C ILE A 36 -8.28 5.24 5.48
N MET A 37 -8.51 3.99 5.89
CA MET A 37 -7.87 3.42 7.07
C MET A 37 -6.34 3.40 6.94
N GLU A 38 -5.82 2.97 5.79
CA GLU A 38 -4.38 2.93 5.52
C GLU A 38 -3.75 4.33 5.57
N MET A 39 -4.35 5.30 4.89
CA MET A 39 -3.84 6.67 4.86
C MET A 39 -3.92 7.34 6.25
N VAL A 40 -4.99 7.11 7.01
CA VAL A 40 -5.14 7.64 8.37
C VAL A 40 -4.06 7.08 9.28
N VAL A 41 -3.85 5.76 9.26
CA VAL A 41 -2.81 5.10 10.07
C VAL A 41 -1.43 5.66 9.74
N MET A 42 -1.10 5.75 8.44
CA MET A 42 0.19 6.30 8.00
C MET A 42 0.38 7.77 8.39
N VAL A 43 -0.65 8.61 8.26
CA VAL A 43 -0.58 10.04 8.65
C VAL A 43 -0.36 10.17 10.16
N VAL A 44 -1.06 9.38 10.97
CA VAL A 44 -0.89 9.40 12.44
C VAL A 44 0.55 9.04 12.81
N PHE A 45 1.10 7.95 12.24
CA PHE A 45 2.48 7.56 12.50
C PHE A 45 3.50 8.58 11.99
N MET A 46 3.25 9.19 10.82
CA MET A 46 4.09 10.27 10.29
C MET A 46 4.12 11.45 11.27
N ILE A 47 2.97 11.89 11.80
CA ILE A 47 2.92 13.00 12.76
C ILE A 47 3.63 12.61 14.07
N MET A 48 3.43 11.38 14.55
CA MET A 48 4.01 10.91 15.81
C MET A 48 5.55 10.78 15.75
N TYR A 49 6.10 10.35 14.61
CA TYR A 49 7.54 10.07 14.47
C TYR A 49 8.33 11.16 13.72
N MET A 50 7.68 12.22 13.21
CA MET A 50 8.41 13.34 12.59
C MET A 50 9.01 14.29 13.64
N MET A 51 10.34 14.31 13.71
CA MET A 51 11.11 15.16 14.62
C MET A 51 11.14 16.65 14.21
N ASN A 52 10.79 16.99 12.95
CA ASN A 52 10.61 18.37 12.47
C ASN A 52 9.55 18.42 11.34
N PRO A 53 8.30 18.83 11.61
CA PRO A 53 7.19 18.77 10.65
C PRO A 53 7.22 19.85 9.56
N ALA A 54 8.19 20.77 9.59
CA ALA A 54 8.25 21.89 8.66
C ALA A 54 9.51 21.83 7.79
N GLY A 55 9.34 21.35 6.56
CA GLY A 55 10.33 21.49 5.48
C GLY A 55 10.49 22.95 5.05
N LEU A 56 11.03 23.79 5.93
CA LEU A 56 11.33 25.21 5.70
C LEU A 56 12.64 25.42 4.92
N MET A 57 13.30 24.35 4.50
CA MET A 57 14.42 24.40 3.57
C MET A 57 13.96 23.83 2.23
N PRO A 58 13.65 24.67 1.24
CA PRO A 58 13.27 24.20 -0.09
C PRO A 58 14.49 23.55 -0.76
N MET A 59 14.59 22.23 -0.66
CA MET A 59 15.48 21.45 -1.50
C MET A 59 14.77 21.18 -2.83
N THR A 60 15.02 22.02 -3.83
CA THR A 60 14.55 21.80 -5.19
C THR A 60 15.45 20.80 -5.92
N MET A 61 15.30 19.50 -5.64
CA MET A 61 15.89 18.44 -6.46
C MET A 61 15.06 18.23 -7.74
N VAL A 62 15.08 19.20 -8.65
CA VAL A 62 14.42 19.10 -9.96
C VAL A 62 15.44 18.93 -11.07
N HIS A 63 15.94 17.71 -11.24
CA HIS A 63 16.71 17.36 -12.43
C HIS A 63 15.73 17.08 -13.59
N ASN A 64 15.85 17.85 -14.67
CA ASN A 64 15.13 17.65 -15.94
C ASN A 64 13.58 17.59 -15.86
N ARG A 65 12.94 18.63 -15.30
CA ARG A 65 11.47 18.77 -15.29
C ARG A 65 10.83 18.68 -16.68
N LYS A 66 11.53 19.15 -17.72
CA LYS A 66 11.05 19.10 -19.12
C LYS A 66 10.99 17.66 -19.65
N GLY A 67 12.01 16.85 -19.36
CA GLY A 67 12.02 15.43 -19.72
C GLY A 67 10.93 14.64 -19.00
N ALA A 68 10.76 14.87 -17.69
CA ALA A 68 9.68 14.24 -16.93
C ALA A 68 8.30 14.57 -17.52
N LEU A 69 8.05 15.85 -17.86
CA LEU A 69 6.80 16.28 -18.48
C LEU A 69 6.58 15.63 -19.85
N ALA A 70 7.61 15.59 -20.69
CA ALA A 70 7.54 14.95 -22.00
C ALA A 70 7.20 13.45 -21.89
N ILE A 71 7.82 12.74 -20.94
CA ILE A 71 7.55 11.31 -20.71
C ILE A 71 6.12 11.12 -20.18
N SER A 72 5.69 11.91 -19.19
CA SER A 72 4.32 11.82 -18.65
C SER A 72 3.27 12.04 -19.74
N PHE A 73 3.45 13.06 -20.59
CA PHE A 73 2.52 13.33 -21.68
C PHE A 73 2.58 12.26 -22.77
N GLY A 74 3.78 11.77 -23.11
CA GLY A 74 3.97 10.69 -24.07
C GLY A 74 3.28 9.39 -23.65
N VAL A 75 3.47 8.98 -22.39
CA VAL A 75 2.80 7.78 -21.83
C VAL A 75 1.29 7.98 -21.78
N PHE A 76 0.81 9.15 -21.35
CA PHE A 76 -0.62 9.46 -21.33
C PHE A 76 -1.25 9.39 -22.72
N ALA A 77 -0.61 9.99 -23.73
CA ALA A 77 -1.09 9.95 -25.10
C ALA A 77 -1.08 8.53 -25.67
N ALA A 78 -0.04 7.74 -25.38
CA ALA A 78 0.06 6.35 -25.82
C ALA A 78 -1.05 5.47 -25.21
N LEU A 79 -1.30 5.58 -23.90
CA LEU A 79 -2.38 4.86 -23.22
C LEU A 79 -3.76 5.30 -23.72
N THR A 80 -3.97 6.60 -23.93
CA THR A 80 -5.23 7.14 -24.46
C THR A 80 -5.49 6.65 -25.88
N ALA A 81 -4.47 6.66 -26.74
CA ALA A 81 -4.57 6.13 -28.09
C ALA A 81 -4.90 4.63 -28.08
N GLY A 82 -4.23 3.85 -27.24
CA GLY A 82 -4.54 2.42 -27.06
C GLY A 82 -5.98 2.20 -26.60
N ALA A 83 -6.46 2.97 -25.62
CA ALA A 83 -7.82 2.85 -25.12
C ALA A 83 -8.90 3.19 -26.15
N LEU A 84 -8.65 4.15 -27.06
CA LEU A 84 -9.62 4.58 -28.08
C LEU A 84 -9.56 3.78 -29.39
N LEU A 85 -8.36 3.34 -29.78
CA LEU A 85 -8.15 2.63 -31.05
C LEU A 85 -8.47 1.14 -30.94
N VAL A 86 -8.40 0.56 -29.74
CA VAL A 86 -8.74 -0.85 -29.53
C VAL A 86 -10.26 -1.04 -29.64
N PRO A 87 -10.75 -1.88 -30.55
CA PRO A 87 -12.17 -2.19 -30.66
C PRO A 87 -12.58 -3.11 -29.50
N TRP A 88 -13.03 -2.52 -28.40
CA TRP A 88 -13.48 -3.27 -27.23
C TRP A 88 -14.73 -4.09 -27.56
N PRO A 89 -14.74 -5.42 -27.31
CA PRO A 89 -15.94 -6.22 -27.44
C PRO A 89 -16.95 -5.77 -26.39
N ARG A 90 -18.19 -5.50 -26.81
CA ARG A 90 -19.28 -5.18 -25.87
C ARG A 90 -19.75 -6.47 -25.20
N SER A 91 -19.45 -6.64 -23.92
CA SER A 91 -20.04 -7.73 -23.13
C SER A 91 -21.53 -7.45 -22.91
N ALA A 92 -22.40 -8.23 -23.55
CA ALA A 92 -23.85 -8.23 -23.29
C ALA A 92 -24.23 -9.09 -22.08
N SER A 93 -23.24 -9.58 -21.31
CA SER A 93 -23.48 -10.42 -20.15
C SER A 93 -24.32 -9.66 -19.12
N PRO A 94 -25.48 -10.21 -18.72
CA PRO A 94 -26.32 -9.60 -17.71
C PRO A 94 -25.53 -9.39 -16.42
N VAL A 95 -25.70 -8.22 -15.78
CA VAL A 95 -25.14 -7.97 -14.45
C VAL A 95 -25.68 -9.05 -13.50
N PRO A 96 -24.82 -9.79 -12.77
CA PRO A 96 -25.29 -10.82 -11.86
C PRO A 96 -26.24 -10.25 -10.82
N PRO A 97 -27.38 -10.90 -10.52
CA PRO A 97 -28.38 -10.39 -9.59
C PRO A 97 -27.87 -10.29 -8.14
N ARG A 98 -26.77 -10.97 -7.78
CA ARG A 98 -26.11 -10.89 -6.47
C ARG A 98 -24.58 -10.83 -6.60
N PRO A 99 -24.01 -9.65 -6.96
CA PRO A 99 -22.58 -9.51 -7.24
C PRO A 99 -21.67 -9.97 -6.09
N THR A 100 -22.04 -9.66 -4.83
CA THR A 100 -21.26 -10.06 -3.65
C THR A 100 -21.22 -11.58 -3.46
N LYS A 101 -22.33 -12.27 -3.74
CA LYS A 101 -22.40 -13.73 -3.61
C LYS A 101 -21.53 -14.38 -4.68
N THR A 102 -21.67 -13.94 -5.93
CA THR A 102 -20.86 -14.44 -7.06
C THR A 102 -19.38 -14.18 -6.86
N LEU A 103 -19.01 -13.03 -6.29
CA LEU A 103 -17.63 -12.74 -5.92
C LEU A 103 -17.11 -13.72 -4.86
N GLY A 104 -17.88 -14.00 -3.82
CA GLY A 104 -17.51 -14.99 -2.80
C GLY A 104 -17.34 -16.40 -3.36
N GLU A 105 -18.24 -16.83 -4.24
CA GLU A 105 -18.15 -18.12 -4.94
C GLU A 105 -16.91 -18.19 -5.85
N ALA A 106 -16.56 -17.10 -6.54
CA ALA A 106 -15.35 -17.01 -7.35
C ALA A 106 -14.07 -17.08 -6.49
N LEU A 107 -14.05 -16.34 -5.38
CA LEU A 107 -12.92 -16.33 -4.44
C LEU A 107 -12.67 -17.68 -3.77
N MET A 108 -13.74 -18.42 -3.45
CA MET A 108 -13.65 -19.73 -2.81
C MET A 108 -13.47 -20.89 -3.79
N GLY A 109 -13.80 -20.69 -5.07
CA GLY A 109 -13.66 -21.70 -6.12
C GLY A 109 -12.41 -21.46 -6.96
N PRO A 110 -12.55 -20.83 -8.14
CA PRO A 110 -11.46 -20.67 -9.10
C PRO A 110 -10.25 -19.88 -8.55
N ASP A 111 -10.49 -18.85 -7.74
CA ASP A 111 -9.42 -17.95 -7.26
C ASP A 111 -8.86 -18.34 -5.88
N MET A 112 -9.22 -19.53 -5.37
CA MET A 112 -8.80 -19.97 -4.04
C MET A 112 -7.27 -20.00 -3.88
N LEU A 113 -6.55 -20.45 -4.92
CA LEU A 113 -5.09 -20.48 -4.91
C LEU A 113 -4.50 -19.06 -4.80
N VAL A 114 -5.06 -18.11 -5.57
CA VAL A 114 -4.63 -16.71 -5.53
C VAL A 114 -4.82 -16.15 -4.13
N MET A 115 -5.96 -16.41 -3.50
CA MET A 115 -6.25 -15.94 -2.14
C MET A 115 -5.30 -16.54 -1.09
N ILE A 116 -4.91 -17.81 -1.22
CA ILE A 116 -3.91 -18.43 -0.34
C ILE A 116 -2.55 -17.74 -0.49
N VAL A 117 -2.12 -17.46 -1.73
CA VAL A 117 -0.84 -16.77 -2.00
C VAL A 117 -0.87 -15.33 -1.46
N VAL A 118 -1.99 -14.61 -1.64
CA VAL A 118 -2.18 -13.28 -1.06
C VAL A 118 -2.10 -13.34 0.46
N GLY A 119 -2.75 -14.32 1.10
CA GLY A 119 -2.67 -14.53 2.55
C GLY A 119 -1.23 -14.80 3.03
N MET A 120 -0.47 -15.61 2.29
CA MET A 120 0.95 -15.85 2.57
C MET A 120 1.79 -14.57 2.43
N GLY A 121 1.51 -13.76 1.40
CA GLY A 121 2.13 -12.46 1.21
C GLY A 121 1.87 -11.52 2.38
N LEU A 122 0.61 -11.41 2.84
CA LEU A 122 0.23 -10.60 3.99
C LEU A 122 0.90 -11.09 5.29
N PHE A 123 0.98 -12.40 5.49
CA PHE A 123 1.68 -12.97 6.64
C PHE A 123 3.19 -12.63 6.60
N ALA A 124 3.83 -12.85 5.46
CA ALA A 124 5.25 -12.57 5.29
C ALA A 124 5.56 -11.08 5.49
N THR A 125 4.72 -10.17 5.00
CA THR A 125 4.91 -8.73 5.21
C THR A 125 4.69 -8.33 6.66
N MET A 126 3.70 -8.90 7.36
CA MET A 126 3.51 -8.67 8.80
C MET A 126 4.75 -9.09 9.59
N VAL A 127 5.24 -10.32 9.39
CA VAL A 127 6.44 -10.82 10.09
C VAL A 127 7.65 -9.95 9.76
N SER A 128 7.88 -9.64 8.48
CA SER A 128 9.01 -8.82 8.04
C SER A 128 8.96 -7.43 8.66
N THR A 129 7.78 -6.80 8.70
CA THR A 129 7.58 -5.47 9.28
C THR A 129 7.87 -5.48 10.77
N VAL A 130 7.36 -6.47 11.51
CA VAL A 130 7.62 -6.60 12.96
C VAL A 130 9.11 -6.80 13.24
N VAL A 131 9.78 -7.66 12.47
CA VAL A 131 11.22 -7.91 12.62
C VAL A 131 12.03 -6.64 12.33
N LEU A 132 11.71 -5.91 11.26
CA LEU A 132 12.39 -4.66 10.89
C LEU A 132 12.10 -3.51 11.87
N ALA A 133 10.91 -3.46 12.47
CA ALA A 133 10.54 -2.42 13.42
C ALA A 133 11.15 -2.64 14.82
N THR A 134 11.58 -3.87 15.13
CA THR A 134 12.14 -4.19 16.44
C THR A 134 13.60 -3.74 16.51
N HIS A 135 13.88 -2.72 17.33
CA HIS A 135 15.21 -2.09 17.43
C HIS A 135 16.29 -3.00 18.06
N ARG A 136 15.92 -4.06 18.80
CA ARG A 136 16.90 -4.99 19.39
C ARG A 136 16.50 -6.45 19.27
N GLY A 137 17.38 -7.26 18.69
CA GLY A 137 17.24 -8.71 18.64
C GLY A 137 17.78 -9.39 19.89
N ARG A 138 17.30 -10.61 20.18
CA ARG A 138 17.88 -11.49 21.22
C ARG A 138 19.39 -11.69 21.06
N TYR A 139 19.89 -11.54 19.83
CA TYR A 139 21.28 -11.81 19.48
C TYR A 139 22.18 -10.58 19.50
N ASP A 140 21.65 -9.36 19.60
CA ASP A 140 22.44 -8.12 19.72
C ASP A 140 23.33 -8.13 20.98
N ARG A 141 22.97 -8.95 21.98
CA ARG A 141 23.79 -9.22 23.18
C ARG A 141 25.16 -9.85 22.85
N PHE A 142 25.31 -10.44 21.67
CA PHE A 142 26.53 -11.07 21.19
C PHE A 142 27.34 -10.17 20.21
N GLY A 143 26.93 -8.90 20.05
CA GLY A 143 27.54 -7.93 19.12
C GLY A 143 27.08 -8.12 17.67
N ASP A 144 27.33 -7.13 16.81
CA ASP A 144 26.84 -7.09 15.42
C ASP A 144 27.29 -8.30 14.58
N ASP A 145 28.50 -8.83 14.83
CA ASP A 145 29.04 -10.03 14.18
C ASP A 145 28.68 -11.34 14.90
N LEU A 146 27.87 -11.28 15.97
CA LEU A 146 27.45 -12.41 16.81
C LEU A 146 28.60 -13.21 17.47
N GLN A 147 29.82 -12.68 17.49
CA GLN A 147 31.03 -13.40 17.91
C GLN A 147 31.37 -13.26 19.40
N ARG A 148 30.68 -12.42 20.18
CA ARG A 148 31.04 -12.23 21.59
C ARG A 148 30.69 -13.46 22.41
N ARG A 149 31.70 -14.06 23.08
CA ARG A 149 31.51 -15.22 23.97
C ARG A 149 30.72 -14.93 25.25
N ARG A 150 30.62 -13.66 25.69
CA ARG A 150 29.82 -13.26 26.85
C ARG A 150 28.74 -12.26 26.43
N PRO A 151 27.45 -12.55 26.71
CA PRO A 151 26.38 -11.61 26.45
C PRO A 151 26.52 -10.38 27.33
N ILE A 152 26.30 -9.19 26.76
CA ILE A 152 26.19 -7.95 27.54
C ILE A 152 24.71 -7.77 27.89
N ASP A 153 24.32 -8.25 29.07
CA ASP A 153 22.99 -7.98 29.60
C ASP A 153 22.90 -6.55 30.17
N PRO A 154 21.87 -5.75 29.83
CA PRO A 154 21.66 -4.43 30.43
C PRO A 154 21.25 -4.48 31.90
N LEU A 155 20.72 -5.62 32.35
CA LEU A 155 20.31 -5.87 33.73
C LEU A 155 21.36 -6.80 34.38
N PRO A 156 21.91 -6.46 35.56
CA PRO A 156 22.74 -7.39 36.32
C PRO A 156 21.89 -8.62 36.65
N GLY A 157 22.16 -9.74 35.97
CA GLY A 157 21.41 -10.97 36.17
C GLY A 157 21.48 -11.44 37.61
N VAL A 158 20.31 -11.69 38.20
CA VAL A 158 20.13 -12.47 39.43
C VAL A 158 20.82 -13.81 39.23
N ARG A 159 21.91 -14.03 39.98
CA ARG A 159 22.53 -15.34 40.13
C ARG A 159 21.51 -16.29 40.78
N ARG A 160 21.11 -17.34 40.06
CA ARG A 160 20.75 -18.63 40.65
C ARG A 160 21.38 -19.73 39.81
#